data_AF-A0AAD7N9E0-F1
#
_entry.id   AF-A0AAD7N9E0-F1
#
_cell.length_a   1.000
_cell.length_b   1.000
_cell.length_c   1.000
_cell.angle_alpha   90.00
_cell.angle_beta   90.00
_cell.angle_gamma   90.00
#
_symmetry.space_group_name_H-M   'P 1'
#
loop_
_entity.id
_entity.type
_entity.pdbx_description
1 polymer ?
#
loop_
_entity_poly.entity_id
_entity_poly.type
_entity_poly.pdbx_seq_one_letter_code
_entity_poly.pdbx_strand_id
1 'polypeptide(L)'
;PSRTNAQKIELILGTIQTENWTLGYFLYQIFRAKDNEGGEIHRSSTHSQMVSIILAGRSNKSVADIIAEWMAHPDGRIPADSTNSDLLYSTTVPYTDIRPVRA
;
A
#
# COMPACT_ATOMS: atom_id res chain seq x y z
N PRO A 1 6.54 14.93 -24.93
CA PRO A 1 6.89 15.34 -23.54
C PRO A 1 6.69 14.18 -22.56
N SER A 2 7.71 13.85 -21.76
CA SER A 2 7.62 12.82 -20.71
C SER A 2 6.75 13.30 -19.55
N ARG A 3 5.91 12.43 -18.99
CA ARG A 3 5.08 12.74 -17.81
C ARG A 3 5.98 13.08 -16.60
N THR A 4 5.57 14.08 -15.81
CA THR A 4 6.17 14.35 -14.49
C THR A 4 5.83 13.24 -13.49
N ASN A 5 6.53 13.16 -12.36
CA ASN A 5 6.21 12.16 -11.33
C ASN A 5 4.79 12.35 -10.77
N ALA A 6 4.34 13.59 -10.54
CA ALA A 6 2.97 13.87 -10.11
C ALA A 6 1.94 13.36 -11.13
N GLN A 7 2.15 13.62 -12.42
CA GLN A 7 1.27 13.12 -13.48
C GLN A 7 1.23 11.59 -13.57
N LYS A 8 2.35 10.92 -13.29
CA LYS A 8 2.40 9.44 -13.23
C LYS A 8 1.62 8.92 -12.04
N ILE A 9 1.75 9.55 -10.88
CA ILE A 9 1.03 9.18 -9.65
C ILE A 9 -0.48 9.33 -9.87
N GLU A 10 -0.94 10.49 -10.35
CA GLU A 10 -2.37 10.73 -10.63
C GLU A 10 -2.95 9.72 -11.62
N LEU A 11 -2.19 9.37 -12.67
CA LEU A 11 -2.63 8.36 -13.63
C LEU A 11 -2.81 6.98 -12.99
N ILE A 12 -1.88 6.58 -12.12
CA ILE A 12 -1.92 5.28 -11.44
C ILE A 12 -3.05 5.27 -10.42
N LEU A 13 -3.21 6.33 -9.62
CA LEU A 13 -4.30 6.46 -8.64
C LEU A 13 -5.66 6.45 -9.34
N GLY A 14 -5.80 7.17 -10.46
CA GLY A 14 -6.99 7.14 -11.30
C GLY A 14 -7.31 5.73 -11.82
N THR A 15 -6.28 4.97 -12.23
CA THR A 15 -6.46 3.58 -12.70
C THR A 15 -6.92 2.65 -11.56
N ILE A 16 -6.36 2.80 -10.37
CA ILE A 16 -6.79 2.05 -9.18
C ILE A 16 -8.27 2.34 -8.88
N GLN A 17 -8.65 3.62 -8.96
CA GLN A 17 -10.02 4.05 -8.70
C GLN A 17 -11.01 3.53 -9.76
N THR A 18 -10.63 3.49 -11.05
CA THR A 18 -11.50 2.96 -12.11
C THR A 18 -11.79 1.47 -11.96
N GLU A 19 -10.90 0.72 -11.31
CA GLU A 19 -11.10 -0.70 -10.96
C GLU A 19 -11.87 -0.89 -9.65
N ASN A 20 -12.46 0.17 -9.09
CA ASN A 20 -13.16 0.19 -7.80
C ASN A 20 -12.29 -0.29 -6.62
N TRP A 21 -10.98 -0.08 -6.69
CA TRP A 21 -10.05 -0.44 -5.61
C TRP A 21 -9.62 0.78 -4.82
N THR A 22 -9.30 0.56 -3.54
CA THR A 22 -8.54 1.53 -2.75
C THR A 22 -7.04 1.31 -2.93
N LEU A 23 -6.22 2.32 -2.65
CA LEU A 23 -4.76 2.17 -2.69
C LEU A 23 -4.28 1.04 -1.75
N GLY A 24 -4.86 0.94 -0.54
CA GLY A 24 -4.54 -0.12 0.42
C GLY A 24 -4.88 -1.51 -0.11
N TYR A 25 -6.06 -1.67 -0.72
CA TYR A 25 -6.46 -2.95 -1.32
C TYR A 25 -5.57 -3.33 -2.50
N PHE A 26 -5.21 -2.37 -3.36
CA PHE A 26 -4.24 -2.59 -4.44
C PHE A 26 -2.90 -3.09 -3.90
N LEU A 27 -2.33 -2.43 -2.89
CA LEU A 27 -1.06 -2.86 -2.27
C LEU A 27 -1.19 -4.27 -1.68
N TYR A 28 -2.29 -4.57 -0.99
CA TYR A 28 -2.57 -5.92 -0.51
C TYR A 28 -2.57 -6.96 -1.64
N GLN A 29 -3.26 -6.71 -2.76
CA GLN A 29 -3.28 -7.62 -3.91
C GLN A 29 -1.90 -7.79 -4.58
N ILE A 30 -1.07 -6.74 -4.60
CA ILE A 30 0.29 -6.82 -5.14
C ILE A 30 1.19 -7.72 -4.27
N PHE A 31 1.08 -7.63 -2.94
CA PHE A 31 2.01 -8.30 -2.03
C PHE A 31 1.49 -9.62 -1.44
N ARG A 32 0.20 -9.91 -1.48
CA ARG A 32 -0.37 -11.17 -0.96
C ARG A 32 0.29 -12.38 -1.62
N ALA A 33 0.63 -13.39 -0.83
CA ALA A 33 1.27 -14.63 -1.29
C ALA A 33 0.27 -15.74 -1.65
N LYS A 34 -0.90 -15.70 -1.01
CA LYS A 34 -1.94 -16.72 -1.15
C LYS A 34 -3.26 -16.12 -1.62
N ASP A 35 -4.02 -16.89 -2.40
CA ASP A 35 -5.38 -16.56 -2.79
C ASP A 35 -6.36 -16.69 -1.60
N ASN A 36 -7.66 -16.53 -1.85
CA ASN A 36 -8.68 -16.56 -0.80
C ASN A 36 -8.94 -17.97 -0.25
N GLU A 37 -8.49 -19.01 -0.97
CA GLU A 37 -8.64 -20.42 -0.62
C GLU A 37 -7.34 -20.99 0.00
N GLY A 38 -6.30 -20.15 0.09
CA GLY A 38 -4.99 -20.52 0.63
C GLY A 38 -4.02 -21.10 -0.40
N GLY A 39 -4.41 -21.13 -1.67
CA GLY A 39 -3.57 -21.53 -2.81
C GLY A 39 -2.49 -20.50 -3.14
N GLU A 40 -1.43 -20.93 -3.82
CA GLU A 40 -0.36 -20.04 -4.25
C GLU A 40 -0.81 -19.16 -5.42
N ILE A 41 -0.46 -17.87 -5.38
CA ILE A 41 -0.79 -16.95 -6.46
C ILE A 41 0.25 -17.06 -7.58
N HIS A 42 -0.19 -17.51 -8.75
CA HIS A 42 0.59 -17.45 -9.98
C HIS A 42 0.65 -16.02 -10.51
N ARG A 43 1.78 -15.34 -10.25
CA ARG A 43 2.03 -13.98 -10.71
C ARG A 43 2.56 -13.95 -12.14
N SER A 44 2.20 -12.92 -12.89
CA SER A 44 2.85 -12.65 -14.19
C SER A 44 4.35 -12.37 -14.00
N SER A 45 5.14 -12.50 -15.08
CA SER A 45 6.57 -12.19 -15.05
C SER A 45 6.84 -10.76 -14.58
N THR A 46 6.06 -9.80 -15.07
CA THR A 46 6.18 -8.39 -14.70
C THR A 46 5.91 -8.17 -13.21
N HIS A 47 4.82 -8.75 -12.69
CA HIS A 47 4.47 -8.64 -11.28
C HIS A 47 5.57 -9.23 -10.38
N SER A 48 6.02 -10.45 -10.69
CA SER A 48 7.09 -11.11 -9.95
C SER A 48 8.39 -10.30 -9.94
N GLN A 49 8.78 -9.75 -11.10
CA GLN A 49 9.99 -8.94 -11.22
C GLN A 49 9.92 -7.67 -10.37
N MET A 50 8.82 -6.92 -10.47
CA MET A 50 8.65 -5.67 -9.72
C MET A 50 8.66 -5.90 -8.21
N VAL A 51 7.91 -6.90 -7.73
CA VAL A 51 7.86 -7.24 -6.30
C VAL A 51 9.21 -7.75 -5.81
N SER A 52 9.89 -8.60 -6.58
CA SER A 52 11.22 -9.12 -6.21
C SER A 52 12.27 -8.02 -6.11
N ILE A 53 12.24 -7.00 -6.97
CA ILE A 53 13.19 -5.88 -6.90
C ILE A 53 13.03 -5.11 -5.57
N ILE A 54 11.79 -4.83 -5.16
CA ILE A 54 11.50 -4.13 -3.91
C ILE A 54 11.88 -4.98 -2.71
N LEU A 55 11.37 -6.22 -2.64
CA LEU A 55 11.53 -7.08 -1.46
C LEU A 55 12.97 -7.61 -1.29
N ALA A 56 13.74 -7.71 -2.37
CA ALA A 56 15.17 -8.05 -2.30
C ALA A 56 16.06 -6.81 -2.02
N GLY A 57 15.49 -5.63 -1.81
CA GLY A 57 16.25 -4.40 -1.53
C GLY A 57 17.09 -3.90 -2.72
N ARG A 58 16.70 -4.25 -3.96
CA ARG A 58 17.41 -3.87 -5.18
C ARG A 58 16.85 -2.62 -5.86
N SER A 59 15.78 -2.03 -5.30
CA SER A 59 15.24 -0.74 -5.73
C SER A 59 16.03 0.43 -5.15
N ASN A 60 15.96 1.59 -5.82
CA ASN A 60 16.52 2.85 -5.33
C ASN A 60 15.95 3.30 -3.97
N LYS A 61 14.79 2.77 -3.58
CA LYS A 61 14.14 2.99 -2.28
C LYS A 61 13.87 1.63 -1.68
N SER A 62 14.42 1.39 -0.49
CA SER A 62 14.20 0.16 0.27
C SER A 62 12.82 0.17 0.93
N VAL A 63 12.40 -0.99 1.43
CA VAL A 63 11.18 -1.09 2.27
C VAL A 63 11.29 -0.18 3.50
N ALA A 64 12.49 -0.06 4.09
CA ALA A 64 12.72 0.80 5.23
C ALA A 64 12.51 2.29 4.90
N ASP A 65 12.96 2.74 3.73
CA ASP A 65 12.72 4.12 3.27
C ASP A 65 11.23 4.41 3.09
N ILE A 66 10.49 3.45 2.53
CA ILE A 66 9.05 3.58 2.32
C ILE A 66 8.30 3.66 3.67
N ILE A 67 8.65 2.79 4.63
CA ILE A 67 8.06 2.82 5.98
C ILE A 67 8.38 4.14 6.67
N ALA A 68 9.62 4.64 6.57
CA ALA A 68 10.00 5.92 7.16
C ALA A 68 9.15 7.08 6.63
N GLU A 69 8.88 7.11 5.31
CA GLU A 69 7.97 8.09 4.71
C GLU A 69 6.54 7.95 5.23
N TRP A 70 6.01 6.73 5.39
CA TRP A 70 4.68 6.52 5.97
C TRP A 70 4.56 7.10 7.40
N MET A 71 5.58 6.89 8.23
CA MET A 71 5.62 7.40 9.61
C MET A 71 5.72 8.93 9.67
N ALA A 72 6.39 9.54 8.70
CA ALA A 72 6.62 10.99 8.66
C ALA A 72 5.51 11.76 7.95
N HIS A 73 4.71 11.09 7.10
CA HIS A 73 3.76 11.73 6.19
C HIS A 73 2.70 12.51 6.96
N PRO A 74 2.41 13.78 6.60
CA PRO A 74 1.41 14.60 7.29
C PRO A 74 0.02 13.96 7.27
N ASP A 75 -0.35 13.29 6.17
CA ASP A 75 -1.65 12.61 6.04
C ASP A 75 -1.73 11.27 6.80
N GLY A 76 -0.61 10.79 7.34
CA GLY A 76 -0.55 9.62 8.22
C GLY A 76 -0.57 9.96 9.71
N ARG A 77 -0.58 11.25 10.08
CA ARG A 77 -0.55 11.67 11.49
C ARG A 77 -1.88 11.41 12.17
N ILE A 78 -1.89 10.38 13.01
CA ILE A 78 -2.96 10.16 13.98
C ILE A 78 -2.57 10.92 15.27
N PRO A 79 -3.46 11.74 15.85
CA PRO A 79 -3.19 12.39 17.14
C PRO A 79 -2.79 11.36 18.20
N ALA A 80 -1.74 11.67 18.98
CA ALA A 80 -1.16 10.76 19.98
C ALA A 80 -2.12 10.39 21.12
N ASP A 81 -3.15 11.20 21.32
CA ASP A 81 -4.25 11.02 22.27
C ASP A 81 -5.45 10.25 21.68
N SER A 82 -5.42 9.90 20.40
CA SER A 82 -6.50 9.13 19.79
C SER A 82 -6.38 7.65 20.11
N THR A 83 -7.51 7.02 20.42
CA THR A 83 -7.63 5.56 20.61
C THR A 83 -7.33 4.75 19.35
N ASN A 84 -7.14 5.41 18.21
CA ASN A 84 -6.97 4.79 16.89
C ASN A 84 -5.51 4.77 16.41
N SER A 85 -4.56 5.32 17.18
CA SER A 85 -3.13 5.34 16.82
C SER A 85 -2.58 3.93 16.58
N ASP A 86 -3.01 2.96 17.38
CA ASP A 86 -2.59 1.56 17.28
C ASP A 86 -3.27 0.79 16.15
N LEU A 87 -4.41 1.28 15.62
CA LEU A 87 -5.18 0.58 14.60
C LEU A 87 -4.51 0.59 13.22
N LEU A 88 -3.69 1.61 12.93
CA LEU A 88 -2.97 1.71 11.65
C LEU A 88 -2.06 0.49 11.38
N TYR A 89 -1.51 -0.11 12.44
CA TYR A 89 -0.62 -1.27 12.37
C TYR A 89 -1.31 -2.56 12.82
N SER A 90 -2.63 -2.54 13.04
CA SER A 90 -3.34 -3.71 13.52
C SER A 90 -3.37 -4.80 12.46
N THR A 91 -2.88 -5.98 12.84
CA THR A 91 -2.93 -7.20 12.02
C THR A 91 -4.15 -8.08 12.34
N THR A 92 -4.94 -7.68 13.33
CA THR A 92 -6.06 -8.48 13.88
C THR A 92 -7.41 -7.79 13.72
N VAL A 93 -7.44 -6.47 13.60
CA VAL A 93 -8.67 -5.70 13.37
C VAL A 93 -8.89 -5.56 11.86
N PRO A 94 -10.02 -6.03 11.32
CA PRO A 94 -10.37 -5.81 9.92
C PRO A 94 -10.42 -4.31 9.60
N TYR A 95 -9.92 -3.91 8.43
CA TYR A 95 -9.88 -2.48 8.06
C TYR A 95 -11.27 -1.84 8.01
N THR A 96 -12.33 -2.62 7.77
CA THR A 96 -13.73 -2.17 7.80
C THR A 96 -14.18 -1.71 9.18
N ASP A 97 -13.52 -2.21 10.21
CA ASP A 97 -13.87 -1.95 11.61
C ASP A 97 -13.01 -0.81 12.20
N ILE A 98 -12.00 -0.35 11.45
CA ILE A 98 -11.18 0.80 11.80
C ILE A 98 -11.94 2.07 11.43
N ARG A 99 -12.41 2.81 12.45
CA ARG A 99 -13.12 4.08 12.25
C ARG A 99 -12.18 5.13 11.66
N PRO A 100 -12.66 5.96 10.71
CA PRO A 100 -11.88 7.05 10.17
C PRO A 100 -11.47 8.02 11.30
N VAL A 101 -10.24 8.52 11.23
CA VAL A 101 -9.68 9.47 12.22
C VAL A 101 -10.39 10.83 12.16
N ARG A 102 -11.06 11.14 11.05
CA ARG A 102 -11.91 12.33 10.88
C ARG A 102 -13.26 11.88 10.31
N ALA A 103 -14.33 12.20 11.02
CA ALA A 103 -15.72 12.08 10.57
C ALA A 103 -16.25 13.48 10.22
#